data_AF-A0AAV5EH71-F1
#
_entry.id   AF-A0AAV5EH71-F1
#
_cell.length_a   1.000
_cell.length_b   1.000
_cell.length_c   1.000
_cell.angle_alpha   90.00
_cell.angle_beta   90.00
_cell.angle_gamma   90.00
#
_symmetry.space_group_name_H-M   'P 1'
#
loop_
_entity.id
_entity.type
_entity.pdbx_description
1 polymer ?
#
loop_
_entity_poly.entity_id
_entity_poly.type
_entity_poly.pdbx_seq_one_letter_code
_entity_poly.pdbx_strand_id
1 'polypeptide(L)'
;MPLPDLMGSVLALDDSIVDGDQFFLEMMKVPRVESKLRISSFKIRFRTQVTDLKNSLNIINSVADEVRSSVKLKRVMQTILSLGNALNQGTARGAAVGFRLDSLLKLSDIRARNNRMTLMHYLCKVLSDKLPEVLDFDRDLTHLEPASKIQLKELAEEMQAITKGLEKVEQELATSEKDHPETEIFYRGKSADSLAHYFGEDPVRCPFEQVVSTLLNFVKTFERAHTENMKQMEQEKKRAQAEAEREKLKLTAHRKGESPERGIPDR
;
A
#
# COMPACT_ATOMS: atom_id res chain seq x y z
N MET A 1 3.72 23.06 32.11
CA MET A 1 4.12 24.39 32.61
C MET A 1 3.77 24.43 34.08
N PRO A 2 4.73 24.65 35.01
CA PRO A 2 4.40 24.80 36.43
C PRO A 2 3.82 26.20 36.69
N LEU A 3 2.90 26.26 37.64
CA LEU A 3 2.04 27.39 38.00
C LEU A 3 2.79 28.53 38.75
N PRO A 4 2.16 29.72 38.90
CA PRO A 4 2.79 30.99 39.33
C PRO A 4 3.43 31.07 40.72
N ASP A 5 3.43 30.00 41.52
CA ASP A 5 3.89 30.05 42.92
C ASP A 5 5.42 29.88 43.12
N LEU A 6 6.20 29.73 42.04
CA LEU A 6 7.66 29.65 42.14
C LEU A 6 8.35 31.04 42.27
N MET A 7 7.65 32.15 42.02
CA MET A 7 8.28 33.48 42.06
C MET A 7 8.66 33.95 43.47
N GLY A 8 8.08 33.38 44.53
CA GLY A 8 8.42 33.72 45.92
C GLY A 8 9.70 33.04 46.43
N SER A 9 10.12 31.92 45.80
CA SER A 9 11.19 31.06 46.32
C SER A 9 12.54 31.27 45.65
N VAL A 10 12.58 32.03 44.53
CA VAL A 10 13.81 32.29 43.76
C VAL A 10 14.69 33.38 44.40
N LEU A 11 14.19 34.15 45.37
CA LEU A 11 14.95 35.21 46.04
C LEU A 11 15.85 34.74 47.20
N ALA A 12 15.95 33.43 47.47
CA ALA A 12 16.63 32.95 48.69
C ALA A 12 17.71 31.86 48.48
N LEU A 13 18.05 31.44 47.27
CA LEU A 13 19.02 30.36 47.09
C LEU A 13 20.02 30.61 45.95
N ASP A 14 21.25 30.87 46.39
CA ASP A 14 22.54 30.44 45.84
C ASP A 14 22.99 31.01 44.48
N ASP A 15 24.17 31.65 44.51
CA ASP A 15 24.92 32.25 43.38
C ASP A 15 25.41 31.22 42.32
N SER A 16 24.80 30.04 42.25
CA SER A 16 25.11 28.97 41.29
C SER A 16 24.03 28.76 40.22
N ILE A 17 22.91 29.51 40.25
CA ILE A 17 21.83 29.49 39.23
C ILE A 17 22.11 30.46 38.05
N VAL A 18 23.34 30.98 37.94
CA VAL A 18 23.69 32.03 36.98
C VAL A 18 23.58 31.59 35.50
N ASP A 19 23.69 30.29 35.19
CA ASP A 19 23.59 29.84 33.78
C ASP A 19 22.16 29.61 33.28
N GLY A 20 21.25 29.18 34.17
CA GLY A 20 19.85 28.91 33.81
C GLY A 20 19.01 30.19 33.80
N ASP A 21 19.10 30.97 34.86
CA ASP A 21 18.27 32.16 35.05
C ASP A 21 18.66 33.28 34.08
N GLN A 22 19.95 33.43 33.79
CA GLN A 22 20.43 34.40 32.79
C GLN A 22 19.92 34.07 31.38
N PHE A 23 19.88 32.79 31.00
CA PHE A 23 19.33 32.37 29.71
C PHE A 23 17.84 32.71 29.59
N PHE A 24 17.05 32.47 30.64
CA PHE A 24 15.63 32.83 30.64
C PHE A 24 15.42 34.35 30.62
N LEU A 25 16.22 35.11 31.37
CA LEU A 25 16.18 36.57 31.36
C LEU A 25 16.49 37.15 29.97
N GLU A 26 17.47 36.60 29.24
CA GLU A 26 17.75 37.01 27.85
C GLU A 26 16.64 36.58 26.87
N MET A 27 16.07 35.38 27.00
CA MET A 27 14.93 34.96 26.17
C MET A 27 13.70 35.83 26.37
N MET A 28 13.43 36.30 27.60
CA MET A 28 12.30 37.19 27.89
C MET A 28 12.41 38.56 27.20
N LYS A 29 13.61 38.97 26.79
CA LYS A 29 13.81 40.20 26.00
C LYS A 29 13.40 40.04 24.53
N VAL A 30 13.27 38.81 24.03
CA VAL A 30 12.86 38.56 22.65
C VAL A 30 11.33 38.70 22.52
N PRO A 31 10.82 39.69 21.76
CA PRO A 31 9.39 39.86 21.60
C PRO A 31 8.79 38.64 20.87
N ARG A 32 7.67 38.15 21.40
CA ARG A 32 6.95 36.96 20.90
C ARG A 32 7.84 35.71 20.78
N VAL A 33 8.79 35.52 21.70
CA VAL A 33 9.73 34.38 21.71
C VAL A 33 9.01 33.04 21.52
N GLU A 34 7.86 32.83 22.14
CA GLU A 34 7.07 31.61 22.01
C GLU A 34 6.56 31.37 20.57
N SER A 35 6.05 32.40 19.90
CA SER A 35 5.58 32.32 18.51
C SER A 35 6.74 32.00 17.57
N LYS A 36 7.87 32.71 17.74
CA LYS A 36 9.10 32.52 16.96
C LYS A 36 9.70 31.12 17.15
N LEU A 37 9.68 30.57 18.37
CA LEU A 37 10.12 29.21 18.65
C LEU A 37 9.20 28.16 18.01
N ARG A 38 7.87 28.35 18.07
CA ARG A 38 6.91 27.45 17.40
C ARG A 38 7.11 27.44 15.88
N ILE A 39 7.32 28.60 15.26
CA ILE A 39 7.61 28.72 13.82
C ILE A 39 8.95 28.09 13.46
N SER A 40 9.98 28.30 14.28
CA SER A 40 11.30 27.68 14.08
C SER A 40 11.22 26.15 14.14
N SER A 41 10.48 25.61 15.11
CA SER A 41 10.20 24.17 15.21
C SER A 41 9.41 23.63 14.01
N PHE A 42 8.45 24.39 13.49
CA PHE A 42 7.72 24.05 12.27
C PHE A 42 8.65 24.03 11.05
N LYS A 43 9.47 25.07 10.86
CA LYS A 43 10.44 25.20 9.76
C LYS A 43 11.42 24.03 9.69
N ILE A 44 11.88 23.52 10.85
CA ILE A 44 12.79 22.36 10.92
C ILE A 44 12.11 21.10 10.36
N ARG A 45 10.82 20.88 10.64
CA ARG A 45 10.08 19.67 10.26
C ARG A 45 9.43 19.75 8.88
N PHE A 46 9.11 20.97 8.42
CA PHE A 46 8.30 21.23 7.23
C PHE A 46 8.77 20.48 5.98
N ARG A 47 10.08 20.51 5.69
CA ARG A 47 10.63 19.87 4.49
C ARG A 47 10.39 18.35 4.47
N THR A 48 10.60 17.70 5.60
CA THR A 48 10.39 16.25 5.74
C THR A 48 8.91 15.93 5.61
N GLN A 49 8.04 16.63 6.35
CA GLN A 49 6.58 16.42 6.32
C GLN A 49 5.99 16.58 4.91
N VAL A 50 6.37 17.64 4.18
CA VAL A 50 5.90 17.85 2.80
C VAL A 50 6.39 16.75 1.87
N THR A 51 7.63 16.28 2.05
CA THR A 51 8.20 15.21 1.22
C THR A 51 7.47 13.89 1.46
N ASP A 52 7.22 13.54 2.71
CA ASP A 52 6.55 12.31 3.11
C ASP A 52 5.08 12.30 2.67
N LEU A 53 4.37 13.42 2.85
CA LEU A 53 3.02 13.64 2.34
C LEU A 53 2.96 13.47 0.81
N LYS A 54 3.88 14.11 0.08
CA LYS A 54 3.95 14.01 -1.38
C LYS A 54 4.21 12.58 -1.85
N ASN A 55 5.11 11.86 -1.20
CA ASN A 55 5.42 10.47 -1.53
C ASN A 55 4.19 9.58 -1.35
N SER A 56 3.47 9.75 -0.25
CA SER A 56 2.25 9.00 0.05
C SER A 56 1.14 9.26 -0.99
N LEU A 57 0.93 10.53 -1.36
CA LEU A 57 -0.03 10.90 -2.41
C LEU A 57 0.35 10.36 -3.79
N ASN A 58 1.64 10.35 -4.13
CA ASN A 58 2.12 9.77 -5.38
C ASN A 58 1.85 8.27 -5.44
N ILE A 59 2.12 7.52 -4.37
CA ILE A 59 1.82 6.08 -4.28
C ILE A 59 0.33 5.83 -4.51
N ILE A 60 -0.51 6.63 -3.87
CA ILE A 60 -1.97 6.62 -4.00
C ILE A 60 -2.42 6.80 -5.46
N ASN A 61 -1.89 7.82 -6.15
CA ASN A 61 -2.21 8.10 -7.55
C ASN A 61 -1.72 6.98 -8.47
N SER A 62 -0.50 6.49 -8.25
CA SER A 62 0.05 5.37 -9.00
C SER A 62 -0.83 4.13 -8.92
N VAL A 63 -1.32 3.75 -7.73
CA VAL A 63 -2.24 2.61 -7.59
C VAL A 63 -3.53 2.80 -8.40
N ALA A 64 -4.12 4.00 -8.37
CA ALA A 64 -5.34 4.28 -9.11
C ALA A 64 -5.12 4.13 -10.63
N ASP A 65 -3.97 4.57 -11.13
CA ASP A 65 -3.61 4.48 -12.54
C ASP A 65 -3.22 3.06 -12.95
N GLU A 66 -2.46 2.34 -12.13
CA GLU A 66 -2.09 0.93 -12.32
C GLU A 66 -3.34 0.04 -12.45
N VAL A 67 -4.28 0.15 -11.50
CA VAL A 67 -5.53 -0.61 -11.52
C VAL A 67 -6.38 -0.26 -12.74
N ARG A 68 -6.48 1.03 -13.08
CA ARG A 68 -7.30 1.50 -14.22
C ARG A 68 -6.70 1.08 -15.56
N SER A 69 -5.37 1.09 -15.68
CA SER A 69 -4.66 0.85 -16.93
C SER A 69 -4.37 -0.62 -17.19
N SER A 70 -4.25 -1.46 -16.16
CA SER A 70 -3.93 -2.89 -16.33
C SER A 70 -4.97 -3.62 -17.17
N VAL A 71 -4.56 -3.99 -18.39
CA VAL A 71 -5.36 -4.81 -19.31
C VAL A 71 -5.47 -6.24 -18.80
N LYS A 72 -4.38 -6.74 -18.20
CA LYS A 72 -4.32 -8.10 -17.64
C LYS A 72 -5.32 -8.26 -16.49
N LEU A 73 -5.38 -7.31 -15.56
CA LEU A 73 -6.36 -7.30 -14.48
C LEU A 73 -7.80 -7.31 -15.01
N LYS A 74 -8.12 -6.47 -16.01
CA LYS A 74 -9.44 -6.46 -16.66
C LYS A 74 -9.80 -7.81 -17.24
N ARG A 75 -8.84 -8.49 -17.86
CA ARG A 75 -9.03 -9.82 -18.46
C ARG A 75 -9.28 -10.91 -17.41
N VAL A 76 -8.58 -10.85 -16.28
CA VAL A 76 -8.84 -11.72 -15.13
C VAL A 76 -10.26 -11.50 -14.59
N MET A 77 -10.67 -10.25 -14.39
CA MET A 77 -12.03 -9.91 -13.93
C MET A 77 -13.12 -10.42 -14.89
N GLN A 78 -12.92 -10.31 -16.21
CA GLN A 78 -13.86 -10.84 -17.22
C GLN A 78 -13.97 -12.37 -17.15
N THR A 79 -12.84 -13.06 -16.90
CA THR A 79 -12.83 -14.51 -16.76
C THR A 79 -13.60 -14.95 -15.52
N ILE A 80 -13.44 -14.23 -14.40
CA ILE A 80 -14.20 -14.44 -13.17
C ILE A 80 -15.70 -14.23 -13.41
N LEU A 81 -16.08 -13.16 -14.11
CA LEU A 81 -17.48 -12.89 -14.45
C LEU A 81 -18.08 -14.03 -15.29
N SER A 82 -17.33 -14.52 -16.28
CA SER A 82 -17.76 -15.61 -17.16
C SER A 82 -17.96 -16.92 -16.39
N LEU A 83 -17.02 -17.27 -15.51
CA LEU A 83 -17.14 -18.42 -14.62
C LEU A 83 -18.31 -18.28 -13.65
N GLY A 84 -18.48 -17.10 -13.06
CA GLY A 84 -19.59 -16.80 -12.16
C GLY A 84 -20.95 -16.94 -12.84
N ASN A 85 -21.10 -16.42 -14.06
CA ASN A 85 -22.34 -16.55 -14.85
C ASN A 85 -22.63 -18.02 -15.20
N ALA A 86 -21.61 -18.78 -15.62
CA ALA A 86 -21.77 -20.20 -15.91
C ALA A 86 -22.22 -21.00 -14.68
N LEU A 87 -21.62 -20.75 -13.51
CA LEU A 87 -21.98 -21.43 -12.26
C LEU A 87 -23.38 -21.05 -11.75
N ASN A 88 -23.81 -19.82 -12.01
CA ASN A 88 -25.10 -19.30 -11.57
C ASN A 88 -26.18 -19.41 -12.64
N GLN A 89 -25.93 -20.15 -13.73
CA GLN A 89 -26.90 -20.31 -14.81
C GLN A 89 -28.23 -20.84 -14.28
N GLY A 90 -29.34 -20.22 -14.72
CA GLY A 90 -30.69 -20.56 -14.24
C GLY A 90 -31.08 -19.92 -12.91
N THR A 91 -30.19 -19.14 -12.29
CA THR A 91 -30.52 -18.30 -11.11
C THR A 91 -30.60 -16.83 -11.51
N ALA A 92 -31.14 -15.98 -10.61
CA ALA A 92 -31.13 -14.52 -10.78
C ALA A 92 -29.72 -13.91 -10.95
N ARG A 93 -28.65 -14.67 -10.66
CA ARG A 93 -27.25 -14.24 -10.79
C ARG A 93 -26.55 -14.78 -12.05
N GLY A 94 -27.22 -15.57 -12.89
CA GLY A 94 -26.62 -16.25 -14.04
C GLY A 94 -26.33 -15.40 -15.28
N ALA A 95 -26.73 -14.13 -15.27
CA ALA A 95 -26.56 -13.19 -16.39
C ALA A 95 -26.03 -11.83 -15.89
N ALA A 96 -25.13 -11.85 -14.92
CA ALA A 96 -24.56 -10.62 -14.37
C ALA A 96 -23.66 -9.93 -15.41
N VAL A 97 -23.73 -8.59 -15.45
CA VAL A 97 -22.83 -7.74 -16.25
C VAL A 97 -21.55 -7.37 -15.49
N GLY A 98 -21.53 -7.62 -14.19
CA GLY A 98 -20.41 -7.33 -13.29
C GLY A 98 -20.68 -7.93 -11.91
N PHE A 99 -19.70 -7.81 -11.01
CA PHE A 99 -19.81 -8.27 -9.64
C PHE A 99 -19.17 -7.26 -8.68
N ARG A 100 -19.60 -7.28 -7.42
CA ARG A 100 -18.98 -6.47 -6.37
C ARG A 100 -17.60 -7.01 -6.05
N LEU A 101 -16.64 -6.12 -5.79
CA LEU A 101 -15.24 -6.48 -5.58
C LEU A 101 -15.04 -7.47 -4.42
N ASP A 102 -15.81 -7.35 -3.34
CA ASP A 102 -15.80 -8.28 -2.20
C ASP A 102 -16.18 -9.73 -2.58
N SER A 103 -16.80 -9.93 -3.74
CA SER A 103 -17.13 -11.27 -4.25
C SER A 103 -15.87 -12.08 -4.57
N LEU A 104 -14.74 -11.42 -4.77
CA LEU A 104 -13.47 -12.06 -5.07
C LEU A 104 -12.93 -12.86 -3.89
N LEU A 105 -13.25 -12.45 -2.65
CA LEU A 105 -12.92 -13.18 -1.43
C LEU A 105 -13.56 -14.57 -1.40
N LYS A 106 -14.72 -14.72 -2.06
CA LYS A 106 -15.53 -15.95 -2.05
C LYS A 106 -15.01 -17.02 -3.00
N LEU A 107 -14.13 -16.68 -3.93
CA LEU A 107 -13.58 -17.65 -4.90
C LEU A 107 -12.80 -18.77 -4.20
N SER A 108 -12.23 -18.48 -3.04
CA SER A 108 -11.52 -19.46 -2.19
C SER A 108 -12.46 -20.32 -1.35
N ASP A 109 -13.70 -19.87 -1.12
CA ASP A 109 -14.69 -20.59 -0.31
C ASP A 109 -15.52 -21.58 -1.14
N ILE A 110 -15.73 -21.28 -2.43
CA ILE A 110 -16.52 -22.12 -3.33
C ILE A 110 -15.68 -23.34 -3.74
N ARG A 111 -16.09 -24.53 -3.27
CA ARG A 111 -15.39 -25.80 -3.55
C ARG A 111 -16.14 -26.68 -4.54
N ALA A 112 -15.39 -27.42 -5.34
CA ALA A 112 -15.90 -28.50 -6.17
C ALA A 112 -16.47 -29.63 -5.29
N ARG A 113 -17.35 -30.47 -5.86
CA ARG A 113 -18.06 -31.56 -5.15
C ARG A 113 -17.13 -32.56 -4.46
N ASN A 114 -15.90 -32.70 -4.95
CA ASN A 114 -14.87 -33.57 -4.38
C ASN A 114 -14.03 -32.90 -3.28
N ASN A 115 -14.35 -31.65 -2.92
CA ASN A 115 -13.69 -30.81 -1.92
C ASN A 115 -12.18 -30.53 -2.12
N ARG A 116 -11.59 -30.99 -3.22
CA ARG A 116 -10.15 -30.89 -3.52
C ARG A 116 -9.74 -29.60 -4.20
N MET A 117 -10.66 -28.94 -4.91
CA MET A 117 -10.38 -27.77 -5.74
C MET A 117 -11.38 -26.66 -5.43
N THR A 118 -10.91 -25.42 -5.28
CA THR A 118 -11.79 -24.24 -5.15
C THR A 118 -12.02 -23.59 -6.53
N LEU A 119 -12.97 -22.66 -6.61
CA LEU A 119 -13.20 -21.88 -7.82
C LEU A 119 -11.96 -21.05 -8.21
N MET A 120 -11.20 -20.58 -7.22
CA MET A 120 -9.93 -19.88 -7.47
C MET A 120 -8.86 -20.80 -8.08
N HIS A 121 -8.76 -22.05 -7.62
CA HIS A 121 -7.88 -23.06 -8.26
C HIS A 121 -8.27 -23.28 -9.72
N TYR A 122 -9.57 -23.40 -9.98
CA TYR A 122 -10.09 -23.57 -11.33
C TYR A 122 -9.83 -22.35 -12.23
N LEU A 123 -9.99 -21.13 -11.71
CA LEU A 123 -9.67 -19.89 -12.43
C LEU A 123 -8.22 -19.88 -12.90
N CYS A 124 -7.26 -20.15 -12.01
CA CYS A 124 -5.85 -20.16 -12.39
C CYS A 124 -5.53 -21.22 -13.45
N LYS A 125 -6.17 -22.40 -13.38
CA LYS A 125 -6.03 -23.42 -14.43
C LYS A 125 -6.55 -22.91 -15.78
N VAL A 126 -7.75 -22.32 -15.81
CA VAL A 126 -8.34 -21.76 -17.03
C VAL A 126 -7.46 -20.65 -17.63
N LEU A 127 -6.93 -19.75 -16.79
CA LEU A 127 -6.02 -18.70 -17.23
C LEU A 127 -4.71 -19.26 -17.76
N SER A 128 -4.10 -20.25 -17.10
CA SER A 128 -2.87 -20.88 -17.58
C SER A 128 -3.05 -21.60 -18.92
N ASP A 129 -4.22 -22.22 -19.14
CA ASP A 129 -4.49 -22.97 -20.36
C ASP A 129 -4.86 -22.05 -21.54
N LYS A 130 -5.53 -20.92 -21.28
CA LYS A 130 -6.14 -20.09 -22.34
C LYS A 130 -5.55 -18.70 -22.50
N LEU A 131 -5.01 -18.12 -21.43
CA LEU A 131 -4.55 -16.73 -21.34
C LEU A 131 -3.30 -16.63 -20.43
N PRO A 132 -2.21 -17.36 -20.72
CA PRO A 132 -1.03 -17.38 -19.85
C PRO A 132 -0.38 -15.99 -19.69
N GLU A 133 -0.55 -15.10 -20.66
CA GLU A 133 -0.02 -13.73 -20.67
C GLU A 133 -0.63 -12.79 -19.62
N VAL A 134 -1.71 -13.21 -18.96
CA VAL A 134 -2.34 -12.41 -17.89
C VAL A 134 -2.04 -12.94 -16.50
N LEU A 135 -1.28 -14.03 -16.37
CA LEU A 135 -0.94 -14.63 -15.07
C LEU A 135 -0.04 -13.73 -14.21
N ASP A 136 0.73 -12.85 -14.84
CA ASP A 136 1.66 -11.90 -14.21
C ASP A 136 1.05 -10.49 -14.05
N PHE A 137 -0.28 -10.37 -13.99
CA PHE A 137 -0.93 -9.05 -13.83
C PHE A 137 -0.58 -8.36 -12.51
N ASP A 138 -0.10 -9.10 -11.50
CA ASP A 138 0.42 -8.54 -10.25
C ASP A 138 1.59 -7.58 -10.52
N ARG A 139 2.35 -7.81 -11.60
CA ARG A 139 3.44 -6.94 -12.04
C ARG A 139 2.96 -5.56 -12.49
N ASP A 140 1.70 -5.43 -12.87
CA ASP A 140 1.11 -4.14 -13.25
C ASP A 140 0.73 -3.30 -12.01
N LEU A 141 0.74 -3.88 -10.80
CA LEU A 141 0.17 -3.29 -9.58
C LEU A 141 1.23 -3.04 -8.49
N THR A 142 2.36 -2.45 -8.90
CA THR A 142 3.58 -2.37 -8.09
C THR A 142 3.43 -1.54 -6.81
N HIS A 143 2.49 -0.58 -6.78
CA HIS A 143 2.32 0.33 -5.64
C HIS A 143 1.31 -0.14 -4.59
N LEU A 144 0.66 -1.30 -4.79
CA LEU A 144 -0.37 -1.79 -3.87
C LEU A 144 0.15 -2.09 -2.46
N GLU A 145 1.31 -2.74 -2.32
CA GLU A 145 1.86 -3.03 -0.99
C GLU A 145 2.24 -1.76 -0.22
N PRO A 146 2.99 -0.79 -0.80
CA PRO A 146 3.24 0.49 -0.14
C PRO A 146 1.95 1.23 0.22
N ALA A 147 0.97 1.28 -0.69
CA ALA A 147 -0.32 1.92 -0.43
C ALA A 147 -1.06 1.30 0.76
N SER A 148 -0.90 -0.01 0.98
CA SER A 148 -1.51 -0.73 2.10
C SER A 148 -1.06 -0.28 3.48
N LYS A 149 0.06 0.45 3.55
CA LYS A 149 0.67 0.94 4.78
C LYS A 149 0.28 2.41 5.05
N ILE A 150 -0.37 3.08 4.09
CA ILE A 150 -0.79 4.48 4.22
C ILE A 150 -2.14 4.54 4.95
N GLN A 151 -2.18 5.33 6.03
CA GLN A 151 -3.41 5.63 6.75
C GLN A 151 -3.94 6.99 6.29
N LEU A 152 -5.02 6.98 5.50
CA LEU A 152 -5.59 8.19 4.89
C LEU A 152 -6.00 9.23 5.92
N LYS A 153 -6.45 8.79 7.11
CA LYS A 153 -6.75 9.67 8.23
C LYS A 153 -5.51 10.42 8.73
N GLU A 154 -4.40 9.72 8.96
CA GLU A 154 -3.15 10.34 9.40
C GLU A 154 -2.60 11.29 8.33
N LEU A 155 -2.73 10.90 7.06
CA LEU A 155 -2.33 11.73 5.93
C LEU A 155 -3.11 13.06 5.87
N ALA A 156 -4.43 13.01 6.11
CA ALA A 156 -5.28 14.19 6.18
C ALA A 156 -4.95 15.08 7.38
N GLU A 157 -4.68 14.47 8.54
CA GLU A 157 -4.23 15.19 9.74
C GLU A 157 -2.88 15.89 9.51
N GLU A 158 -1.94 15.23 8.84
CA GLU A 158 -0.64 15.81 8.48
C GLU A 158 -0.79 16.98 7.50
N MET A 159 -1.62 16.82 6.46
CA MET A 159 -1.92 17.90 5.52
C MET A 159 -2.52 19.11 6.26
N GLN A 160 -3.47 18.89 7.17
CA GLN A 160 -4.06 19.97 7.97
C GLN A 160 -3.02 20.63 8.90
N ALA A 161 -2.13 19.84 9.50
CA ALA A 161 -1.07 20.36 10.37
C ALA A 161 -0.09 21.25 9.59
N ILE A 162 0.26 20.87 8.36
CA ILE A 162 1.10 21.67 7.46
C ILE A 162 0.40 22.99 7.09
N THR A 163 -0.87 22.94 6.67
CA THR A 163 -1.66 24.13 6.32
C THR A 163 -1.75 25.11 7.49
N LYS A 164 -2.16 24.63 8.68
CA LYS A 164 -2.23 25.46 9.89
C LYS A 164 -0.86 26.00 10.33
N GLY A 165 0.21 25.23 10.09
CA GLY A 165 1.57 25.67 10.35
C GLY A 165 1.96 26.87 9.48
N LEU A 166 1.66 26.81 8.18
CA LEU A 166 1.91 27.91 7.24
C LEU A 166 1.10 29.17 7.58
N GLU A 167 -0.19 29.03 7.89
CA GLU A 167 -1.05 30.14 8.34
C GLU A 167 -0.44 30.89 9.54
N LYS A 168 0.16 30.16 10.49
CA LYS A 168 0.84 30.76 11.65
C LYS A 168 2.13 31.49 11.27
N VAL A 169 2.87 31.00 10.27
CA VAL A 169 4.06 31.71 9.74
C VAL A 169 3.65 33.03 9.12
N GLU A 170 2.59 33.04 8.30
CA GLU A 170 2.06 34.24 7.66
C GLU A 170 1.57 35.27 8.67
N GLN A 171 0.86 34.83 9.72
CA GLN A 171 0.40 35.69 10.80
C GLN A 171 1.56 36.34 11.57
N GLU A 172 2.61 35.60 11.91
CA GLU A 172 3.79 36.17 12.59
C GLU A 172 4.53 37.16 11.69
N LEU A 173 4.67 36.87 10.39
CA LEU A 173 5.28 37.78 9.44
C LEU A 173 4.54 39.13 9.40
N ALA A 174 3.22 39.09 9.25
CA ALA A 174 2.38 40.30 9.23
C ALA A 174 2.39 41.07 10.56
N THR A 175 2.59 40.37 11.68
CA THR A 175 2.66 40.99 13.02
C THR A 175 4.04 41.57 13.31
N SER A 176 5.11 40.95 12.79
CA SER A 176 6.49 41.37 13.00
C SER A 176 6.87 42.65 12.24
N GLU A 177 6.17 42.99 11.16
CA GLU A 177 6.36 44.25 10.42
C GLU A 177 5.95 45.51 11.22
N LYS A 178 5.19 45.34 12.33
CA LYS A 178 4.68 46.44 13.15
C LYS A 178 5.57 46.83 14.33
N ASP A 179 6.68 46.13 14.55
CA ASP A 179 7.49 46.25 15.78
C ASP A 179 8.72 47.16 15.68
N HIS A 180 9.14 47.64 14.49
CA HIS A 180 10.03 48.79 14.19
C HIS A 180 10.70 48.62 12.81
N PRO A 181 11.06 49.73 12.11
CA PRO A 181 11.85 49.69 10.89
C PRO A 181 13.31 49.35 11.24
N GLU A 182 13.99 48.65 10.33
CA GLU A 182 15.39 48.22 10.43
C GLU A 182 15.64 46.98 11.29
N THR A 183 15.32 45.81 10.73
CA THR A 183 16.32 44.74 10.67
C THR A 183 16.12 43.96 9.38
N GLU A 184 16.89 44.33 8.34
CA GLU A 184 17.16 43.39 7.27
C GLU A 184 17.79 42.13 7.89
N ILE A 185 17.19 40.97 7.63
CA ILE A 185 17.78 39.80 6.97
C ILE A 185 16.72 38.67 7.09
N PHE A 186 15.92 38.46 6.04
CA PHE A 186 15.62 37.13 5.47
C PHE A 186 14.66 37.28 4.26
N TYR A 187 15.20 37.73 3.12
CA TYR A 187 14.58 37.47 1.82
C TYR A 187 15.38 36.41 1.07
N ARG A 188 14.86 35.18 1.01
CA ARG A 188 14.93 34.36 -0.21
C ARG A 188 13.93 33.21 -0.17
N GLY A 189 12.91 33.32 -1.03
CA GLY A 189 11.94 32.26 -1.28
C GLY A 189 10.76 32.74 -2.13
N LYS A 190 11.00 33.45 -3.25
CA LYS A 190 9.95 33.62 -4.26
C LYS A 190 9.76 32.30 -4.99
N SER A 191 8.55 31.71 -4.92
CA SER A 191 7.91 30.84 -5.93
C SER A 191 6.95 29.84 -5.27
N ALA A 192 5.67 30.20 -5.08
CA ALA A 192 4.60 29.24 -4.77
C ALA A 192 3.34 29.48 -5.62
N ASP A 193 3.06 30.71 -6.03
CA ASP A 193 1.81 31.05 -6.74
C ASP A 193 1.74 30.62 -8.21
N SER A 194 2.84 30.20 -8.83
CA SER A 194 2.88 29.83 -10.25
C SER A 194 2.34 28.43 -10.57
N LEU A 195 2.08 27.56 -9.57
CA LEU A 195 1.78 26.13 -9.80
C LEU A 195 0.29 25.78 -9.84
N ALA A 196 -0.57 26.48 -9.08
CA ALA A 196 -2.01 26.22 -9.07
C ALA A 196 -2.71 26.78 -10.33
N HIS A 197 -2.23 27.92 -10.84
CA HIS A 197 -2.73 28.53 -12.09
C HIS A 197 -2.28 27.79 -13.36
N TYR A 198 -1.24 26.95 -13.26
CA TYR A 198 -0.75 26.13 -14.38
C TYR A 198 -1.71 24.95 -14.71
N PHE A 199 -2.58 24.52 -13.78
CA PHE A 199 -3.42 23.31 -13.95
C PHE A 199 -4.95 23.50 -13.90
N GLY A 200 -5.48 24.65 -13.46
CA GLY A 200 -6.88 25.04 -13.74
C GLY A 200 -8.03 24.22 -13.12
N GLU A 201 -7.90 23.68 -11.90
CA GLU A 201 -8.89 22.76 -11.28
C GLU A 201 -9.59 23.31 -10.00
N ASP A 202 -10.79 22.77 -9.68
CA ASP A 202 -11.69 23.15 -8.55
C ASP A 202 -11.87 22.00 -7.49
N PRO A 203 -11.58 22.19 -6.18
CA PRO A 203 -11.38 21.11 -5.19
C PRO A 203 -12.59 20.35 -4.56
N VAL A 204 -13.85 20.47 -5.01
CA VAL A 204 -15.00 20.19 -4.10
C VAL A 204 -15.70 18.80 -4.19
N ARG A 205 -15.34 17.84 -5.08
CA ARG A 205 -16.36 16.84 -5.55
C ARG A 205 -16.28 15.29 -5.37
N CYS A 206 -15.35 14.61 -4.68
CA CYS A 206 -15.51 13.15 -4.34
C CYS A 206 -14.43 12.58 -3.37
N PRO A 207 -14.74 11.78 -2.31
CA PRO A 207 -13.72 11.21 -1.42
C PRO A 207 -13.12 9.87 -1.89
N PHE A 208 -11.82 9.74 -1.68
CA PHE A 208 -10.92 8.75 -2.27
C PHE A 208 -10.83 7.42 -1.47
N GLU A 209 -11.23 7.41 -0.19
CA GLU A 209 -10.89 6.33 0.75
C GLU A 209 -11.67 5.02 0.56
N GLN A 210 -12.92 5.09 0.09
CA GLN A 210 -13.79 3.91 -0.07
C GLN A 210 -13.35 3.03 -1.25
N VAL A 211 -12.67 3.61 -2.24
CA VAL A 211 -12.22 2.91 -3.45
C VAL A 211 -10.95 2.09 -3.19
N VAL A 212 -10.02 2.62 -2.38
CA VAL A 212 -8.72 2.00 -2.12
C VAL A 212 -8.81 0.78 -1.21
N SER A 213 -9.65 0.84 -0.16
CA SER A 213 -9.82 -0.24 0.82
C SER A 213 -10.29 -1.57 0.19
N THR A 214 -11.26 -1.48 -0.72
CA THR A 214 -11.85 -2.67 -1.34
C THR A 214 -10.89 -3.31 -2.37
N LEU A 215 -10.09 -2.50 -3.08
CA LEU A 215 -9.08 -2.96 -4.04
C LEU A 215 -7.92 -3.69 -3.37
N LEU A 216 -7.46 -3.17 -2.24
CA LEU A 216 -6.35 -3.76 -1.50
C LEU A 216 -6.68 -5.14 -0.92
N ASN A 217 -7.90 -5.31 -0.37
CA ASN A 217 -8.31 -6.60 0.19
C ASN A 217 -8.44 -7.68 -0.89
N PHE A 218 -8.90 -7.31 -2.08
CA PHE A 218 -8.98 -8.23 -3.21
C PHE A 218 -7.60 -8.77 -3.61
N VAL A 219 -6.61 -7.89 -3.80
CA VAL A 219 -5.27 -8.29 -4.28
C VAL A 219 -4.61 -9.27 -3.31
N LYS A 220 -4.70 -9.01 -2.01
CA LYS A 220 -4.13 -9.90 -0.98
C LYS A 220 -4.74 -11.30 -1.01
N THR A 221 -6.06 -11.41 -1.21
CA THR A 221 -6.70 -12.73 -1.38
C THR A 221 -6.35 -13.43 -2.68
N PHE A 222 -6.14 -12.66 -3.76
CA PHE A 222 -5.78 -13.21 -5.05
C PHE A 222 -4.38 -13.83 -5.02
N GLU A 223 -3.38 -13.09 -4.55
CA GLU A 223 -1.98 -13.54 -4.51
C GLU A 223 -1.81 -14.80 -3.65
N ARG A 224 -2.51 -14.86 -2.52
CA ARG A 224 -2.50 -16.01 -1.62
C ARG A 224 -2.99 -17.27 -2.34
N ALA A 225 -4.11 -17.17 -3.03
CA ALA A 225 -4.68 -18.32 -3.72
C ALA A 225 -3.87 -18.72 -4.97
N HIS A 226 -3.28 -17.77 -5.68
CA HIS A 226 -2.38 -18.07 -6.80
C HIS A 226 -1.12 -18.85 -6.32
N THR A 227 -0.56 -18.45 -5.19
CA THR A 227 0.60 -19.11 -4.58
C THR A 227 0.27 -20.55 -4.13
N GLU A 228 -0.94 -20.76 -3.59
CA GLU A 228 -1.42 -22.10 -3.20
C GLU A 228 -1.59 -23.02 -4.42
N ASN A 229 -2.14 -22.50 -5.51
CA ASN A 229 -2.32 -23.25 -6.77
C ASN A 229 -0.98 -23.72 -7.36
N MET A 230 0.02 -22.83 -7.37
CA MET A 230 1.36 -23.15 -7.90
C MET A 230 2.02 -24.27 -7.11
N LYS A 231 1.93 -24.25 -5.77
CA LYS A 231 2.45 -25.33 -4.91
C LYS A 231 1.74 -26.65 -5.13
N GLN A 232 0.42 -26.62 -5.34
CA GLN A 232 -0.36 -27.83 -5.54
C GLN A 232 -0.01 -28.50 -6.88
N MET A 233 0.16 -27.71 -7.94
CA MET A 233 0.59 -28.20 -9.27
C MET A 233 1.98 -28.82 -9.23
N GLU A 234 2.92 -28.22 -8.48
CA GLU A 234 4.28 -28.73 -8.37
C GLU A 234 4.34 -30.05 -7.58
N GLN A 235 3.51 -30.20 -6.55
CA GLN A 235 3.38 -31.45 -5.79
C GLN A 235 2.74 -32.58 -6.63
N GLU A 236 1.73 -32.27 -7.43
CA GLU A 236 1.10 -33.25 -8.33
C GLU A 236 2.07 -33.70 -9.42
N LYS A 237 2.87 -32.79 -10.00
CA LYS A 237 3.89 -33.12 -11.00
C LYS A 237 5.00 -34.00 -10.42
N LYS A 238 5.46 -33.72 -9.19
CA LYS A 238 6.43 -34.57 -8.48
C LYS A 238 5.88 -35.95 -8.17
N ARG A 239 4.60 -36.05 -7.75
CA ARG A 239 3.95 -37.35 -7.49
C ARG A 239 3.79 -38.17 -8.77
N ALA A 240 3.32 -37.56 -9.86
CA ALA A 240 3.17 -38.22 -11.15
C ALA A 240 4.52 -38.70 -11.73
N GLN A 241 5.59 -37.91 -11.57
CA GLN A 241 6.94 -38.31 -11.97
C GLN A 241 7.47 -39.47 -11.13
N ALA A 242 7.32 -39.43 -9.81
CA ALA A 242 7.72 -40.52 -8.93
C ALA A 242 6.94 -41.82 -9.20
N GLU A 243 5.66 -41.71 -9.53
CA GLU A 243 4.81 -42.86 -9.88
C GLU A 243 5.19 -43.46 -11.24
N ALA A 244 5.46 -42.62 -12.25
CA ALA A 244 5.95 -43.05 -13.56
C ALA A 244 7.36 -43.65 -13.51
N GLU A 245 8.27 -43.12 -12.68
CA GLU A 245 9.57 -43.75 -12.43
C GLU A 245 9.41 -45.10 -11.74
N ARG A 246 8.53 -45.20 -10.75
CA ARG A 246 8.26 -46.46 -10.04
C ARG A 246 7.63 -47.51 -10.95
N GLU A 247 6.76 -47.13 -11.89
CA GLU A 247 6.26 -48.03 -12.94
C GLU A 247 7.35 -48.43 -13.94
N LYS A 248 8.18 -47.49 -14.40
CA LYS A 248 9.33 -47.82 -15.27
C LYS A 248 10.33 -48.75 -14.61
N LEU A 249 10.59 -48.59 -13.31
CA LEU A 249 11.44 -49.48 -12.51
C LEU A 249 10.82 -50.87 -12.36
N LYS A 250 9.50 -50.97 -12.17
CA LYS A 250 8.79 -52.26 -12.16
C LYS A 250 8.83 -52.96 -13.52
N LEU A 251 8.61 -52.24 -14.62
CA LEU A 251 8.65 -52.77 -15.99
C LEU A 251 10.06 -53.22 -16.41
N THR A 252 11.10 -52.48 -16.00
CA THR A 252 12.50 -52.86 -16.26
C THR A 252 12.97 -54.02 -15.38
N ALA A 253 12.46 -54.14 -14.15
CA ALA A 253 12.69 -55.32 -13.31
C ALA A 253 11.99 -56.57 -13.86
N HIS A 254 10.77 -56.45 -14.41
CA HIS A 254 10.05 -57.56 -15.04
C HIS A 254 10.77 -58.07 -16.30
N ARG A 255 11.27 -57.18 -17.16
CA ARG A 255 12.08 -57.57 -18.35
C ARG A 255 13.44 -58.18 -18.03
N LYS A 256 14.03 -57.89 -16.86
CA LYS A 256 15.28 -58.53 -16.42
C LYS A 256 15.04 -59.91 -15.79
N GLY A 257 13.85 -60.15 -15.23
CA GLY A 257 13.40 -61.47 -14.76
C GLY A 257 13.09 -62.44 -15.90
N GLU A 258 12.62 -61.93 -17.04
CA GLU A 258 12.46 -62.67 -18.29
C GLU A 258 13.78 -62.73 -19.09
N SER A 259 14.83 -63.30 -18.49
CA SER A 259 15.96 -63.79 -19.29
C SER A 259 15.57 -65.14 -19.89
N PRO A 260 15.77 -65.40 -21.19
CA PRO A 260 15.34 -66.64 -21.79
C PRO A 260 16.10 -67.81 -21.15
N GLU A 261 15.35 -68.80 -20.66
CA GLU A 261 15.88 -70.12 -20.33
C GLU A 261 16.79 -70.55 -21.46
N ARG A 262 18.07 -70.75 -21.12
CA ARG A 262 19.06 -71.33 -22.01
C ARG A 262 18.51 -72.66 -22.49
N GLY A 263 18.29 -72.74 -23.80
CA GLY A 263 17.82 -73.92 -24.49
C GLY A 263 18.54 -75.17 -24.00
N ILE A 264 17.71 -76.16 -23.64
CA ILE A 264 18.11 -77.52 -23.37
C ILE A 264 18.87 -78.02 -24.61
N PRO A 265 20.10 -78.55 -24.49
CA PRO A 265 20.77 -79.20 -25.62
C PRO A 265 20.13 -80.57 -25.79
N ASP A 266 19.39 -80.74 -26.89
CA ASP A 266 18.87 -82.04 -27.30
C ASP A 266 19.91 -82.75 -28.19
N ARG A 267 20.43 -83.85 -27.63
CA ARG A 267 21.11 -85.03 -28.22
C ARG A 267 22.22 -84.86 -29.27
#